data_AF-A0A501X792-F1
#
_entry.id   AF-A0A501X792-F1
#
_cell.length_a   1.000
_cell.length_b   1.000
_cell.length_c   1.000
_cell.angle_alpha   90.00
_cell.angle_beta   90.00
_cell.angle_gamma   90.00
#
_symmetry.space_group_name_H-M   'P 1'
#
loop_
_entity.id
_entity.type
_entity.pdbx_description
1 polymer ?
#
loop_
_entity_poly.entity_id
_entity_poly.type
_entity_poly.pdbx_seq_one_letter_code
_entity_poly.pdbx_strand_id
1 'polypeptide(L)'
;MTIFKRKYPMFYRVATEGFSYSVESCRGDFGLVLGRHNDSYAASQAAFKGRTSSNALKRIEQTVIEYNGDSLKVGENHREIFWMLYCDLRVGVQAARCADVIEAIRTGQKAGEACANLHCFDEFGADMSFDDWFAKFEKSALELLEERDFNRQKMAEMKAKQASVVESFQQAASEYTYSFPAVKGIQANKEFYIAQVPFKYLVKFFTFADETLPAELRAQRVVNPAHARDIADYVVSNRDSYVLPSLTVSVNASMVFDPLNVGGLADRLGVLRIPVDATL
;
A
#
# COMPACT_ATOMS: atom_id res chain seq x y z
N MET A 1 -32.65 13.14 -13.46
CA MET A 1 -32.24 11.73 -13.67
C MET A 1 -30.78 11.65 -13.28
N THR A 2 -30.52 11.28 -12.03
CA THR A 2 -29.22 11.42 -11.37
C THR A 2 -28.32 10.25 -11.76
N ILE A 3 -27.32 10.51 -12.60
CA ILE A 3 -26.32 9.51 -13.01
C ILE A 3 -25.39 9.27 -11.80
N PHE A 4 -25.60 8.16 -11.10
CA PHE A 4 -24.62 7.62 -10.15
C PHE A 4 -23.36 7.23 -10.92
N LYS A 5 -22.40 8.15 -11.07
CA LYS A 5 -21.03 7.79 -11.46
C LYS A 5 -20.47 6.85 -10.37
N ARG A 6 -20.07 5.64 -10.76
CA ARG A 6 -19.46 4.66 -9.84
C ARG A 6 -18.21 5.27 -9.18
N LYS A 7 -18.07 5.07 -7.87
CA LYS A 7 -17.01 5.64 -7.02
C LYS A 7 -15.62 5.00 -7.26
N TYR A 8 -15.55 3.90 -8.00
CA TYR A 8 -14.32 3.13 -8.24
C TYR A 8 -14.27 2.67 -9.69
N PRO A 9 -13.07 2.69 -10.31
CA PRO A 9 -12.92 2.23 -11.69
C PRO A 9 -13.15 0.74 -11.82
N MET A 10 -13.76 0.34 -12.94
CA MET A 10 -14.03 -1.07 -13.24
C MET A 10 -13.12 -1.54 -14.36
N PHE A 11 -12.53 -2.72 -14.16
CA PHE A 11 -11.59 -3.32 -15.11
C PHE A 11 -12.27 -4.48 -15.83
N TYR A 12 -12.31 -4.41 -17.15
CA TYR A 12 -12.90 -5.45 -18.00
C TYR A 12 -11.81 -6.18 -18.75
N ARG A 13 -11.86 -7.50 -18.73
CA ARG A 13 -11.05 -8.35 -19.59
C ARG A 13 -11.80 -8.48 -20.91
N VAL A 14 -11.21 -8.01 -22.00
CA VAL A 14 -11.87 -7.86 -23.30
C VAL A 14 -11.08 -8.62 -24.36
N ALA A 15 -11.77 -9.35 -25.23
CA ALA A 15 -11.16 -9.96 -26.40
C ALA A 15 -10.77 -8.87 -27.42
N THR A 16 -9.53 -8.92 -27.89
CA THR A 16 -8.93 -7.95 -28.81
C THR A 16 -8.62 -8.53 -30.19
N GLU A 17 -8.86 -9.82 -30.37
CA GLU A 17 -8.68 -10.51 -31.65
C GLU A 17 -9.61 -9.92 -32.71
N GLY A 18 -9.08 -9.63 -33.89
CA GLY A 18 -9.84 -9.06 -35.01
C GLY A 18 -10.06 -7.54 -34.94
N PHE A 19 -9.33 -6.82 -34.08
CA PHE A 19 -9.27 -5.35 -34.10
C PHE A 19 -8.81 -4.80 -35.46
N SER A 20 -9.36 -3.65 -35.86
CA SER A 20 -9.06 -2.98 -37.14
C SER A 20 -9.20 -1.46 -37.03
N TYR A 21 -8.88 -0.76 -38.13
CA TYR A 21 -8.86 0.71 -38.23
C TYR A 21 -10.24 1.38 -38.09
N SER A 22 -11.34 0.61 -38.15
CA SER A 22 -12.69 1.09 -37.88
C SER A 22 -13.50 0.03 -37.12
N VAL A 23 -14.55 0.47 -36.42
CA VAL A 23 -15.43 -0.42 -35.65
C VAL A 23 -16.10 -1.45 -36.58
N GLU A 24 -16.54 -1.02 -37.76
CA GLU A 24 -17.22 -1.85 -38.76
C GLU A 24 -16.28 -2.88 -39.39
N SER A 25 -15.00 -2.55 -39.44
CA SER A 25 -13.95 -3.41 -40.01
C SER A 25 -13.43 -4.44 -38.99
N CYS A 26 -13.78 -4.29 -37.72
CA CYS A 26 -13.44 -5.27 -36.68
C CYS A 26 -14.17 -6.60 -36.92
N ARG A 27 -13.44 -7.71 -36.74
CA ARG A 27 -13.92 -9.08 -36.97
C ARG A 27 -13.85 -9.92 -35.70
N GLY A 28 -14.42 -11.12 -35.76
CA GLY A 28 -14.34 -12.10 -34.68
C GLY A 28 -14.95 -11.58 -33.38
N ASP A 29 -14.28 -11.93 -32.29
CA ASP A 29 -14.73 -11.66 -30.93
C ASP A 29 -14.26 -10.31 -30.38
N PHE A 30 -13.69 -9.43 -31.21
CA PHE A 30 -13.31 -8.08 -30.77
C PHE A 30 -14.47 -7.42 -30.01
N GLY A 31 -14.19 -6.88 -28.82
CA GLY A 31 -15.16 -6.21 -27.96
C GLY A 31 -15.96 -7.15 -27.04
N LEU A 32 -15.73 -8.46 -27.09
CA LEU A 32 -16.38 -9.41 -26.18
C LEU A 32 -15.85 -9.27 -24.74
N VAL A 33 -16.75 -9.07 -23.79
CA VAL A 33 -16.41 -9.03 -22.36
C VAL A 33 -16.18 -10.44 -21.84
N LEU A 34 -14.93 -10.77 -21.54
CA LEU A 34 -14.51 -12.06 -21.02
C LEU A 34 -14.52 -12.13 -19.48
N GLY A 35 -14.50 -10.99 -18.80
CA GLY A 35 -14.45 -10.93 -17.34
C GLY A 35 -14.57 -9.51 -16.80
N ARG A 36 -15.01 -9.40 -15.55
CA ARG A 36 -15.19 -8.13 -14.84
C ARG A 36 -14.47 -8.19 -13.50
N HIS A 37 -13.69 -7.16 -13.21
CA HIS A 37 -12.81 -7.10 -12.04
C HIS A 37 -12.92 -5.72 -11.38
N ASN A 38 -12.81 -5.71 -10.04
CA ASN A 38 -12.78 -4.48 -9.24
C ASN A 38 -11.34 -4.02 -8.95
N ASP A 39 -10.35 -4.79 -9.40
CA ASP A 39 -8.93 -4.58 -9.15
C ASP A 39 -8.14 -4.85 -10.43
N SER A 40 -7.25 -3.92 -10.78
CA SER A 40 -6.45 -3.96 -12.01
C SER A 40 -5.45 -5.11 -11.99
N TYR A 41 -4.89 -5.44 -10.83
CA TYR A 41 -3.90 -6.50 -10.70
C TYR A 41 -4.53 -7.88 -10.92
N ALA A 42 -5.67 -8.16 -10.29
CA ALA A 42 -6.44 -9.38 -10.50
C ALA A 42 -6.91 -9.52 -11.96
N ALA A 43 -7.35 -8.42 -12.58
CA ALA A 43 -7.72 -8.39 -14.00
C ALA A 43 -6.53 -8.75 -14.90
N SER A 44 -5.37 -8.15 -14.64
CA SER A 44 -4.15 -8.35 -15.42
C SER A 44 -3.62 -9.78 -15.31
N GLN A 45 -3.65 -10.37 -14.11
CA GLN A 45 -3.31 -11.77 -13.93
C GLN A 45 -4.26 -12.71 -14.70
N ALA A 46 -5.57 -12.45 -14.65
CA ALA A 46 -6.55 -13.26 -15.37
C ALA A 46 -6.37 -13.16 -16.89
N ALA A 47 -6.12 -11.95 -17.41
CA ALA A 47 -5.80 -11.73 -18.81
C ALA A 47 -4.50 -12.43 -19.24
N PHE A 48 -3.45 -12.37 -18.41
CA PHE A 48 -2.18 -13.06 -18.68
C PHE A 48 -2.36 -14.58 -18.75
N LYS A 49 -3.08 -15.19 -17.79
CA LYS A 49 -3.37 -16.63 -17.78
C LYS A 49 -4.18 -17.06 -19.02
N GLY A 50 -5.09 -16.20 -19.48
CA GLY A 50 -5.86 -16.44 -20.70
C GLY A 50 -4.98 -16.44 -21.96
N ARG A 51 -4.03 -15.50 -22.07
CA ARG A 51 -3.09 -15.42 -23.20
C ARG A 51 -2.09 -16.57 -23.23
N THR A 52 -1.63 -17.04 -22.06
CA THR A 52 -0.56 -18.04 -21.94
C THR A 52 -1.06 -19.46 -21.68
N SER A 53 -2.37 -19.72 -21.82
CA SER A 53 -2.95 -21.04 -21.56
C SER A 53 -2.24 -22.14 -22.36
N SER A 54 -1.93 -23.27 -21.73
CA SER A 54 -1.36 -24.43 -22.42
C SER A 54 -2.34 -25.05 -23.43
N ASN A 55 -3.64 -24.83 -23.25
CA ASN A 55 -4.67 -25.26 -24.19
C ASN A 55 -4.88 -24.19 -25.28
N ALA A 56 -4.48 -24.51 -26.52
CA ALA A 56 -4.58 -23.60 -27.66
C ALA A 56 -6.01 -23.10 -27.92
N LEU A 57 -7.04 -23.92 -27.68
CA LEU A 57 -8.45 -23.53 -27.84
C LEU A 57 -8.93 -22.52 -26.79
N LYS A 58 -8.16 -22.33 -25.71
CA LYS A 58 -8.46 -21.35 -24.65
C LYS A 58 -7.59 -20.10 -24.74
N ARG A 59 -6.63 -20.05 -25.68
CA ARG A 59 -5.83 -18.86 -25.95
C ARG A 59 -6.70 -17.88 -26.72
N ILE A 60 -6.98 -16.75 -26.10
CA ILE A 60 -7.71 -15.65 -26.71
C ILE A 60 -6.86 -14.42 -26.51
N GLU A 61 -6.60 -13.67 -27.59
CA GLU A 61 -6.00 -12.35 -27.46
C GLU A 61 -6.93 -11.45 -26.68
N GLN A 62 -6.44 -10.98 -25.54
CA GLN A 62 -7.25 -10.24 -24.60
C GLN A 62 -6.40 -9.25 -23.83
N THR A 63 -7.02 -8.14 -23.48
CA THR A 63 -6.40 -7.10 -22.65
C THR A 63 -7.34 -6.70 -21.52
N VAL A 64 -6.81 -5.93 -20.58
CA VAL A 64 -7.62 -5.28 -19.54
C VAL A 64 -7.86 -3.84 -19.98
N ILE A 65 -9.13 -3.43 -19.97
CA ILE A 65 -9.55 -2.07 -20.28
C ILE A 65 -10.31 -1.51 -19.08
N GLU A 66 -9.92 -0.33 -18.62
CA GLU A 66 -10.68 0.42 -17.63
C GLU A 66 -11.89 1.07 -18.30
N TYR A 67 -13.08 0.91 -17.71
CA TYR A 67 -14.28 1.56 -18.19
C TYR A 67 -15.17 2.01 -17.03
N ASN A 68 -15.42 3.33 -16.98
CA ASN A 68 -16.11 4.01 -15.88
C ASN A 68 -17.58 4.34 -16.19
N GLY A 69 -18.12 3.78 -17.28
CA GLY A 69 -19.54 3.90 -17.63
C GLY A 69 -20.42 2.83 -16.99
N ASP A 70 -21.48 2.47 -17.71
CA ASP A 70 -22.45 1.48 -17.24
C ASP A 70 -21.84 0.09 -17.08
N SER A 71 -22.43 -0.73 -16.21
CA SER A 71 -21.92 -2.07 -15.97
C SER A 71 -22.14 -2.95 -17.19
N LEU A 72 -21.07 -3.36 -17.85
CA LEU A 72 -21.13 -4.33 -18.95
C LEU A 72 -21.17 -5.76 -18.39
N LYS A 73 -21.92 -6.67 -19.03
CA LYS A 73 -22.01 -8.07 -18.59
C LYS A 73 -21.01 -8.94 -19.33
N VAL A 74 -20.54 -9.99 -18.66
CA VAL A 74 -19.68 -11.01 -19.27
C VAL A 74 -20.47 -11.74 -20.36
N GLY A 75 -19.86 -11.90 -21.53
CA GLY A 75 -20.48 -12.51 -22.73
C GLY A 75 -21.14 -11.51 -23.67
N GLU A 76 -21.29 -10.23 -23.28
CA GLU A 76 -21.77 -9.18 -24.20
C GLU A 76 -20.61 -8.68 -25.07
N ASN A 77 -20.92 -8.33 -26.33
CA ASN A 77 -19.96 -7.73 -27.25
C ASN A 77 -20.26 -6.24 -27.42
N HIS A 78 -19.33 -5.39 -26.98
CA HIS A 78 -19.45 -3.93 -26.99
C HIS A 78 -18.36 -3.30 -27.86
N ARG A 79 -18.41 -3.56 -29.17
CA ARG A 79 -17.37 -3.12 -30.12
C ARG A 79 -17.14 -1.62 -30.12
N GLU A 80 -18.19 -0.82 -30.14
CA GLU A 80 -18.07 0.65 -30.19
C GLU A 80 -17.34 1.21 -28.97
N ILE A 81 -17.72 0.74 -27.77
CA ILE A 81 -17.12 1.17 -26.50
C ILE A 81 -15.65 0.76 -26.46
N PHE A 82 -15.36 -0.52 -26.73
CA PHE A 82 -14.02 -1.03 -26.59
C PHE A 82 -13.09 -0.65 -27.74
N TRP A 83 -13.61 -0.31 -28.92
CA TRP A 83 -12.78 0.20 -30.01
C TRP A 83 -12.12 1.52 -29.62
N MET A 84 -12.90 2.50 -29.15
CA MET A 84 -12.37 3.79 -28.72
C MET A 84 -11.36 3.62 -27.58
N LEU A 85 -11.72 2.88 -26.53
CA LEU A 85 -10.85 2.67 -25.37
C LEU A 85 -9.59 1.87 -25.72
N TYR A 86 -9.67 0.95 -26.67
CA TYR A 86 -8.51 0.18 -27.11
C TYR A 86 -7.58 1.02 -28.00
N CYS A 87 -8.12 1.91 -28.84
CA CYS A 87 -7.32 2.92 -29.55
C CYS A 87 -6.58 3.82 -28.55
N ASP A 88 -7.27 4.34 -27.53
CA ASP A 88 -6.65 5.18 -26.48
C ASP A 88 -5.55 4.42 -25.74
N LEU A 89 -5.80 3.15 -25.39
CA LEU A 89 -4.81 2.27 -24.76
C LEU A 89 -3.57 2.09 -25.65
N ARG A 90 -3.76 1.86 -26.97
CA ARG A 90 -2.66 1.69 -27.94
C ARG A 90 -1.84 2.96 -28.06
N VAL A 91 -2.50 4.13 -28.17
CA VAL A 91 -1.86 5.45 -28.19
C VAL A 91 -1.03 5.65 -26.92
N GLY A 92 -1.61 5.36 -25.75
CA GLY A 92 -0.91 5.45 -24.47
C GLY A 92 0.32 4.54 -24.38
N VAL A 93 0.23 3.31 -24.90
CA VAL A 93 1.38 2.38 -24.96
C VAL A 93 2.49 2.91 -25.86
N GLN A 94 2.15 3.50 -27.02
CA GLN A 94 3.15 4.09 -27.91
C GLN A 94 3.78 5.34 -27.30
N ALA A 95 2.99 6.22 -26.67
CA ALA A 95 3.50 7.36 -25.92
C ALA A 95 4.43 6.94 -24.77
N ALA A 96 4.10 5.87 -24.03
CA ALA A 96 4.96 5.33 -22.98
C ALA A 96 6.28 4.80 -23.54
N ARG A 97 6.26 4.08 -24.67
CA ARG A 97 7.49 3.62 -25.34
C ARG A 97 8.36 4.80 -25.79
N CYS A 98 7.75 5.84 -26.34
CA CYS A 98 8.45 7.07 -26.71
C CYS A 98 9.08 7.75 -25.48
N ALA A 99 8.36 7.81 -24.36
CA ALA A 99 8.89 8.32 -23.10
C ALA A 99 10.09 7.51 -22.61
N ASP A 100 10.04 6.18 -22.70
CA ASP A 100 11.13 5.31 -22.30
C ASP A 100 12.39 5.50 -23.17
N VAL A 101 12.23 5.73 -24.48
CA VAL A 101 13.34 6.07 -25.39
C VAL A 101 13.95 7.43 -25.03
N ILE A 102 13.11 8.44 -24.79
CA ILE A 102 13.58 9.78 -24.38
C ILE A 102 14.34 9.70 -23.05
N GLU A 103 13.83 8.97 -22.06
CA GLU A 103 14.49 8.80 -20.75
C GLU A 103 15.80 8.01 -20.87
N ALA A 104 15.85 6.95 -21.69
CA ALA A 104 17.06 6.18 -21.97
C ALA A 104 18.16 7.07 -22.55
N ILE A 105 17.84 7.89 -23.55
CA ILE A 105 18.80 8.83 -24.14
C ILE A 105 19.21 9.90 -23.12
N ARG A 106 18.26 10.46 -22.35
CA ARG A 106 18.50 11.43 -21.28
C ARG A 106 19.48 10.91 -20.22
N THR A 107 19.41 9.62 -19.91
CA THR A 107 20.26 8.95 -18.91
C THR A 107 21.60 8.45 -19.47
N GLY A 108 21.88 8.73 -20.75
CA GLY A 108 23.17 8.46 -21.39
C GLY A 108 23.27 7.11 -22.10
N GLN A 109 22.15 6.40 -22.30
CA GLN A 109 22.13 5.18 -23.11
C GLN A 109 22.34 5.51 -24.59
N LYS A 110 23.05 4.64 -25.32
CA LYS A 110 23.24 4.80 -26.76
C LYS A 110 21.92 4.60 -27.49
N ALA A 111 21.66 5.42 -28.50
CA ALA A 111 20.41 5.37 -29.28
C ALA A 111 20.10 3.97 -29.86
N GLY A 112 21.11 3.25 -30.36
CA GLY A 112 20.94 1.90 -30.88
C GLY A 112 20.48 0.87 -29.84
N GLU A 113 20.85 1.07 -28.57
CA GLU A 113 20.41 0.19 -27.48
C GLU A 113 19.03 0.62 -26.96
N ALA A 114 18.78 1.93 -26.85
CA ALA A 114 17.48 2.46 -26.45
C ALA A 114 16.36 2.04 -27.42
N CYS A 115 16.67 1.90 -28.70
CA CYS A 115 15.71 1.53 -29.74
C CYS A 115 15.73 0.03 -30.12
N ALA A 116 16.52 -0.82 -29.45
CA ALA A 116 16.79 -2.19 -29.89
C ALA A 116 15.55 -3.08 -30.06
N ASN A 117 14.49 -2.84 -29.29
CA ASN A 117 13.20 -3.55 -29.36
C ASN A 117 12.02 -2.60 -29.64
N LEU A 118 12.30 -1.44 -30.24
CA LEU A 118 11.28 -0.45 -30.53
C LEU A 118 10.44 -0.89 -31.73
N HIS A 119 9.13 -0.95 -31.51
CA HIS A 119 8.16 -1.17 -32.58
C HIS A 119 7.27 0.07 -32.70
N CYS A 120 7.49 0.82 -33.79
CA CYS A 120 6.77 2.03 -34.14
C CYS A 120 5.48 1.65 -34.87
N PHE A 121 4.36 1.68 -34.15
CA PHE A 121 3.05 1.46 -34.74
C PHE A 121 2.17 2.69 -34.57
N ASP A 122 1.21 2.84 -35.48
CA ASP A 122 0.07 3.72 -35.27
C ASP A 122 -0.91 3.15 -34.22
N GLU A 123 -1.98 3.89 -33.94
CA GLU A 123 -3.08 3.52 -33.04
C GLU A 123 -3.85 2.27 -33.50
N PHE A 124 -3.74 1.90 -34.78
CA PHE A 124 -4.40 0.75 -35.38
C PHE A 124 -3.49 -0.48 -35.46
N GLY A 125 -2.19 -0.33 -35.22
CA GLY A 125 -1.19 -1.39 -35.29
C GLY A 125 -0.48 -1.51 -36.65
N ALA A 126 -0.59 -0.52 -37.53
CA ALA A 126 0.18 -0.46 -38.77
C ALA A 126 1.60 0.08 -38.50
N ASP A 127 2.59 -0.45 -39.20
CA ASP A 127 3.98 0.01 -39.12
C ASP A 127 4.10 1.48 -39.54
N MET A 128 4.91 2.24 -38.81
CA MET A 128 5.24 3.63 -39.10
C MET A 128 6.75 3.86 -39.12
N SER A 129 7.20 4.89 -39.83
CA SER A 129 8.57 5.36 -39.74
C SER A 129 8.85 5.90 -38.32
N PHE A 130 10.12 5.85 -37.89
CA PHE A 130 10.51 6.40 -36.59
C PHE A 130 10.20 7.90 -36.49
N ASP A 131 10.46 8.67 -37.55
CA ASP A 131 10.28 10.12 -37.54
C ASP A 131 8.80 10.50 -37.41
N ASP A 132 7.92 9.85 -38.17
CA ASP A 132 6.47 10.08 -38.10
C ASP A 132 5.90 9.64 -36.75
N TRP A 133 6.36 8.50 -36.25
CA TRP A 133 5.97 7.98 -34.94
C TRP A 133 6.41 8.91 -33.82
N PHE A 134 7.67 9.36 -33.84
CA PHE A 134 8.21 10.27 -32.83
C PHE A 134 7.46 11.60 -32.86
N ALA A 135 7.28 12.21 -34.03
CA ALA A 135 6.51 13.45 -34.16
C ALA A 135 5.07 13.32 -33.63
N LYS A 136 4.45 12.14 -33.77
CA LYS A 136 3.09 11.88 -33.27
C LYS A 136 3.02 11.73 -31.75
N PHE A 137 3.98 11.05 -31.14
CA PHE A 137 3.91 10.65 -29.72
C PHE A 137 4.82 11.45 -28.78
N GLU A 138 5.76 12.25 -29.29
CA GLU A 138 6.72 13.03 -28.50
C GLU A 138 6.03 13.91 -27.45
N LYS A 139 5.00 14.66 -27.84
CA LYS A 139 4.30 15.55 -26.91
C LYS A 139 3.72 14.78 -25.72
N SER A 140 2.99 13.69 -26.00
CA SER A 140 2.39 12.85 -24.96
C SER A 140 3.46 12.14 -24.13
N ALA A 141 4.58 11.78 -24.73
CA ALA A 141 5.72 11.20 -24.02
C ALA A 141 6.35 12.18 -23.02
N LEU A 142 6.53 13.44 -23.42
CA LEU A 142 7.05 14.49 -22.53
C LEU A 142 6.10 14.77 -21.36
N GLU A 143 4.79 14.89 -21.61
CA GLU A 143 3.77 15.04 -20.56
C GLU A 143 3.82 13.88 -19.55
N LEU A 144 3.97 12.63 -20.03
CA LEU A 144 4.14 11.46 -19.18
C LEU A 144 5.42 11.50 -18.34
N LEU A 145 6.53 12.00 -18.90
CA LEU A 145 7.79 12.12 -18.16
C LEU A 145 7.69 13.19 -17.05
N GLU A 146 7.05 14.33 -17.32
CA GLU A 146 6.79 15.35 -16.30
C GLU A 146 5.95 14.79 -15.15
N GLU A 147 4.90 14.04 -15.45
CA GLU A 147 4.06 13.38 -14.44
C GLU A 147 4.86 12.34 -13.63
N ARG A 148 5.68 11.53 -14.30
CA ARG A 148 6.57 10.55 -13.64
C ARG A 148 7.58 11.24 -12.72
N ASP A 149 8.21 12.33 -13.16
CA ASP A 149 9.19 13.09 -12.39
C ASP A 149 8.51 13.75 -11.16
N PHE A 150 7.33 14.33 -11.32
CA PHE A 150 6.53 14.88 -10.22
C PHE A 150 6.15 13.79 -9.19
N ASN A 151 5.64 12.65 -9.66
CA ASN A 151 5.28 11.52 -8.79
C ASN A 151 6.50 10.97 -8.04
N ARG A 152 7.65 10.86 -8.71
CA ARG A 152 8.93 10.43 -8.11
C ARG A 152 9.36 11.40 -7.01
N GLN A 153 9.30 12.70 -7.25
CA GLN A 153 9.63 13.73 -6.27
C GLN A 153 8.71 13.66 -5.04
N LYS A 154 7.39 13.56 -5.26
CA LYS A 154 6.41 13.45 -4.18
C LYS A 154 6.58 12.17 -3.37
N MET A 155 6.85 11.03 -4.01
CA MET A 155 7.13 9.77 -3.32
C MET A 155 8.43 9.84 -2.51
N ALA A 156 9.49 10.47 -3.05
CA ALA A 156 10.73 10.68 -2.33
C ALA A 156 10.52 11.57 -1.09
N GLU A 157 9.72 12.63 -1.21
CA GLU A 157 9.37 13.50 -0.08
C GLU A 157 8.59 12.73 1.01
N MET A 158 7.56 11.97 0.63
CA MET A 158 6.78 11.15 1.58
C MET A 158 7.66 10.11 2.28
N LYS A 159 8.55 9.44 1.52
CA LYS A 159 9.50 8.46 2.07
C LYS A 159 10.51 9.13 3.02
N ALA A 160 11.02 10.30 2.66
CA ALA A 160 11.94 11.07 3.51
C ALA A 160 11.28 11.50 4.82
N LYS A 161 10.04 11.99 4.77
CA LYS A 161 9.25 12.31 5.97
C LYS A 161 9.02 11.08 6.85
N GLN A 162 8.71 9.94 6.25
CA GLN A 162 8.53 8.71 7.03
C GLN A 162 9.86 8.26 7.67
N ALA A 163 10.97 8.34 6.93
CA ALA A 163 12.29 7.99 7.43
C ALA A 163 12.72 8.89 8.58
N SER A 164 12.52 10.21 8.49
CA SER A 164 12.86 11.14 9.58
C SER A 164 12.01 10.90 10.84
N VAL A 165 10.75 10.50 10.68
CA VAL A 165 9.88 10.08 11.78
C VAL A 165 10.40 8.79 12.43
N VAL A 166 10.83 7.80 11.63
CA VAL A 166 11.42 6.56 12.17
C VAL A 166 12.74 6.84 12.90
N GLU A 167 13.59 7.70 12.34
CA GLU A 167 14.87 8.08 12.93
C GLU A 167 14.70 8.80 14.26
N SER A 168 13.77 9.75 14.35
CA SER A 168 13.48 10.43 15.62
C SER A 168 12.94 9.46 16.68
N PHE A 169 12.15 8.46 16.28
CA PHE A 169 11.71 7.40 17.18
C PHE A 169 12.84 6.50 17.66
N GLN A 170 13.80 6.15 16.79
CA GLN A 170 14.97 5.36 17.18
C GLN A 170 15.92 6.13 18.10
N GLN A 171 16.11 7.43 17.86
CA GLN A 171 16.95 8.28 18.70
C GLN A 171 16.36 8.41 20.12
N ALA A 172 15.05 8.63 20.26
CA ALA A 172 14.39 8.66 21.56
C ALA A 172 14.55 7.35 22.36
N ALA A 173 14.60 6.20 21.67
CA ALA A 173 14.85 4.91 22.32
C ALA A 173 16.33 4.63 22.65
N SER A 174 17.25 5.46 22.14
CA SER A 174 18.70 5.37 22.42
C SER A 174 19.13 6.16 23.66
N GLU A 175 18.27 7.04 24.19
CA GLU A 175 18.45 7.67 25.50
C GLU A 175 18.20 6.66 26.63
N TYR A 176 18.58 7.01 27.87
CA TYR A 176 18.50 6.09 29.03
C TYR A 176 17.13 5.40 29.11
N THR A 177 17.12 4.07 29.11
CA THR A 177 15.88 3.26 29.12
C THR A 177 15.76 2.36 30.34
N TYR A 178 14.53 2.14 30.79
CA TYR A 178 14.18 1.00 31.65
C TYR A 178 13.96 -0.24 30.78
N SER A 179 14.58 -1.35 31.15
CA SER A 179 14.51 -2.61 30.40
C SER A 179 13.80 -3.70 31.20
N PHE A 180 12.79 -4.34 30.61
CA PHE A 180 12.04 -5.43 31.23
C PHE A 180 11.88 -6.62 30.28
N PRO A 181 11.98 -7.87 30.76
CA PRO A 181 11.50 -9.02 30.01
C PRO A 181 10.01 -8.85 29.68
N ALA A 182 9.67 -9.01 28.41
CA ALA A 182 8.33 -8.76 27.92
C ALA A 182 7.90 -9.79 26.86
N VAL A 183 6.58 -9.96 26.78
CA VAL A 183 5.91 -10.73 25.74
C VAL A 183 5.23 -9.75 24.79
N LYS A 184 5.60 -9.80 23.51
CA LYS A 184 4.99 -9.03 22.42
C LYS A 184 3.76 -9.76 21.86
N GLY A 185 2.68 -9.03 21.68
CA GLY A 185 1.46 -9.45 21.00
C GLY A 185 1.01 -8.40 19.98
N ILE A 186 0.08 -8.78 19.11
CA ILE A 186 -0.56 -7.87 18.15
C ILE A 186 -2.05 -7.85 18.44
N GLN A 187 -2.63 -6.68 18.68
CA GLN A 187 -4.08 -6.49 18.78
C GLN A 187 -4.49 -5.33 17.87
N ALA A 188 -5.50 -5.53 17.02
CA ALA A 188 -5.98 -4.53 16.07
C ALA A 188 -4.85 -3.86 15.25
N ASN A 189 -3.90 -4.67 14.76
CA ASN A 189 -2.71 -4.23 14.01
C ASN A 189 -1.76 -3.29 14.78
N LYS A 190 -1.89 -3.20 16.11
CA LYS A 190 -0.96 -2.50 16.99
C LYS A 190 -0.20 -3.48 17.87
N GLU A 191 1.03 -3.13 18.20
CA GLU A 191 1.86 -3.91 19.10
C GLU A 191 1.45 -3.67 20.55
N PHE A 192 1.31 -4.75 21.31
CA PHE A 192 1.03 -4.73 22.74
C PHE A 192 2.08 -5.54 23.46
N TYR A 193 2.47 -5.09 24.65
CA TYR A 193 3.52 -5.71 25.44
C TYR A 193 3.01 -6.08 26.83
N ILE A 194 3.33 -7.28 27.29
CA ILE A 194 3.08 -7.73 28.67
C ILE A 194 4.43 -7.91 29.35
N ALA A 195 4.68 -7.18 30.43
CA ALA A 195 5.93 -7.25 31.17
C ALA A 195 5.66 -7.34 32.69
N GLN A 196 6.53 -8.05 33.40
CA GLN A 196 6.55 -8.04 34.86
C GLN A 196 7.49 -6.94 35.34
N VAL A 197 6.93 -5.90 35.97
CA VAL A 197 7.67 -4.73 36.42
C VAL A 197 7.76 -4.73 37.95
N PRO A 198 8.96 -4.69 38.55
CA PRO A 198 9.07 -4.58 40.01
C PRO A 198 8.41 -3.29 40.51
N PHE A 199 7.66 -3.39 41.61
CA PHE A 199 6.82 -2.30 42.15
C PHE A 199 7.60 -0.98 42.36
N LYS A 200 8.88 -1.04 42.75
CA LYS A 200 9.74 0.14 42.91
C LYS A 200 9.94 0.96 41.64
N TYR A 201 9.86 0.33 40.46
CA TYR A 201 9.93 1.01 39.16
C TYR A 201 8.55 1.47 38.71
N LEU A 202 7.50 0.69 39.02
CA LEU A 202 6.11 1.07 38.74
C LEU A 202 5.80 2.47 39.29
N VAL A 203 6.16 2.76 40.54
CA VAL A 203 5.95 4.07 41.17
C VAL A 203 6.64 5.22 40.42
N LYS A 204 7.77 4.96 39.74
CA LYS A 204 8.48 5.99 38.96
C LYS A 204 7.80 6.31 37.63
N PHE A 205 7.13 5.32 37.05
CA PHE A 205 6.38 5.52 35.81
C PHE A 205 5.05 6.25 36.02
N PHE A 206 4.44 6.06 37.19
CA PHE A 206 3.28 6.82 37.62
C PHE A 206 3.73 8.08 38.36
N THR A 207 4.35 9.02 37.63
CA THR A 207 4.41 10.41 38.11
C THR A 207 2.97 10.91 38.19
N PHE A 208 2.52 11.24 39.40
CA PHE A 208 1.16 11.72 39.65
C PHE A 208 0.85 12.86 38.68
N ALA A 209 -0.18 12.65 37.85
CA ALA A 209 -0.67 13.68 36.95
C ALA A 209 -1.03 14.92 37.77
N ASP A 210 -0.38 16.03 37.47
CA ASP A 210 -0.66 17.33 38.08
C ASP A 210 -2.16 17.65 37.91
N GLU A 211 -2.84 18.06 38.99
CA GLU A 211 -4.28 18.37 38.98
C GLU A 211 -4.63 19.51 38.00
N THR A 212 -3.61 20.18 37.47
CA THR A 212 -3.65 21.27 36.48
C THR A 212 -3.92 20.81 35.04
N LEU A 213 -3.88 19.51 34.73
CA LEU A 213 -4.14 18.99 33.37
C LEU A 213 -5.63 19.16 32.95
N PRO A 214 -5.92 19.66 31.73
CA PRO A 214 -7.28 19.76 31.18
C PRO A 214 -8.02 18.43 31.19
N ALA A 215 -9.34 18.47 31.42
CA ALA A 215 -10.18 17.27 31.61
C ALA A 215 -10.10 16.25 30.46
N GLU A 216 -9.87 16.72 29.24
CA GLU A 216 -9.75 15.91 28.01
C GLU A 216 -8.48 15.05 27.96
N LEU A 217 -7.43 15.44 28.71
CA LEU A 217 -6.14 14.73 28.80
C LEU A 217 -6.05 13.84 30.05
N ARG A 218 -7.06 13.85 30.93
CA ARG A 218 -7.10 13.00 32.13
C ARG A 218 -7.52 11.59 31.74
N ALA A 219 -6.55 10.73 31.48
CA ALA A 219 -6.78 9.29 31.23
C ALA A 219 -7.20 8.53 32.51
N GLN A 220 -7.17 9.16 33.69
CA GLN A 220 -7.36 8.49 34.97
C GLN A 220 -8.75 8.76 35.55
N ARG A 221 -9.48 7.69 35.90
CA ARG A 221 -10.69 7.79 36.72
C ARG A 221 -10.30 8.32 38.11
N VAL A 222 -11.16 9.16 38.72
CA VAL A 222 -10.99 9.59 40.11
C VAL A 222 -10.79 8.34 40.98
N VAL A 223 -9.67 8.31 41.72
CA VAL A 223 -9.29 7.16 42.54
C VAL A 223 -10.38 6.93 43.59
N ASN A 224 -10.93 5.72 43.65
CA ASN A 224 -11.85 5.32 44.71
C ASN A 224 -11.03 4.95 45.98
N PRO A 225 -11.05 5.76 47.04
CA PRO A 225 -10.23 5.52 48.22
C PRO A 225 -10.66 4.29 49.02
N ALA A 226 -11.91 3.84 48.87
CA ALA A 226 -12.37 2.59 49.50
C ALA A 226 -11.73 1.39 48.79
N HIS A 227 -11.76 1.38 47.46
CA HIS A 227 -11.14 0.30 46.68
C HIS A 227 -9.62 0.20 46.91
N ALA A 228 -8.94 1.34 47.03
CA ALA A 228 -7.51 1.35 47.36
C ALA A 228 -7.22 0.73 48.74
N ARG A 229 -8.10 0.97 49.73
CA ARG A 229 -8.00 0.35 51.06
C ARG A 229 -8.25 -1.16 51.00
N ASP A 230 -9.27 -1.60 50.27
CA ASP A 230 -9.56 -3.04 50.11
C ASP A 230 -8.36 -3.79 49.50
N ILE A 231 -7.69 -3.20 48.50
CA ILE A 231 -6.48 -3.77 47.91
C ILE A 231 -5.34 -3.81 48.94
N ALA A 232 -5.15 -2.73 49.71
CA ALA A 232 -4.11 -2.67 50.73
C ALA A 232 -4.32 -3.74 51.82
N ASP A 233 -5.55 -3.88 52.32
CA ASP A 233 -5.92 -4.88 53.32
C ASP A 233 -5.75 -6.30 52.78
N TYR A 234 -6.12 -6.55 51.51
CA TYR A 234 -5.90 -7.82 50.84
C TYR A 234 -4.40 -8.17 50.75
N VAL A 235 -3.55 -7.23 50.33
CA VAL A 235 -2.10 -7.44 50.22
C VAL A 235 -1.47 -7.68 51.59
N VAL A 236 -1.85 -6.90 52.61
CA VAL A 236 -1.31 -7.04 53.98
C VAL A 236 -1.75 -8.36 54.61
N SER A 237 -2.97 -8.82 54.35
CA SER A 237 -3.51 -10.08 54.89
C SER A 237 -2.96 -11.31 54.16
N ASN A 238 -2.45 -11.16 52.93
CA ASN A 238 -1.99 -12.27 52.08
C ASN A 238 -0.55 -12.05 51.58
N ARG A 239 0.38 -11.66 52.46
CA ARG A 239 1.75 -11.21 52.09
C ARG A 239 2.52 -12.17 51.17
N ASP A 240 2.30 -13.47 51.30
CA ASP A 240 3.04 -14.50 50.56
C ASP A 240 2.24 -15.11 49.38
N SER A 241 0.99 -14.67 49.14
CA SER A 241 0.10 -15.31 48.15
C SER A 241 -0.88 -14.38 47.43
N TYR A 242 -0.79 -13.06 47.61
CA TYR A 242 -1.67 -12.13 46.91
C TYR A 242 -1.46 -12.20 45.39
N VAL A 243 -2.56 -12.07 44.64
CA VAL A 243 -2.54 -11.93 43.18
C VAL A 243 -3.33 -10.69 42.79
N LEU A 244 -2.70 -9.79 42.02
CA LEU A 244 -3.34 -8.57 41.54
C LEU A 244 -3.58 -8.66 40.03
N PRO A 245 -4.64 -8.00 39.51
CA PRO A 245 -4.84 -7.88 38.07
C PRO A 245 -3.70 -7.07 37.42
N SER A 246 -3.44 -7.32 36.14
CA SER A 246 -2.48 -6.56 35.36
C SER A 246 -2.93 -5.11 35.17
N LEU A 247 -1.99 -4.17 35.21
CA LEU A 247 -2.22 -2.78 34.84
C LEU A 247 -2.06 -2.58 33.34
N THR A 248 -2.97 -1.82 32.72
CA THR A 248 -2.87 -1.41 31.32
C THR A 248 -2.57 0.07 31.26
N VAL A 249 -1.52 0.42 30.52
CA VAL A 249 -0.96 1.79 30.42
C VAL A 249 -0.64 2.10 28.97
N SER A 250 -0.63 3.39 28.61
CA SER A 250 -0.24 3.85 27.27
C SER A 250 0.99 4.71 27.39
N VAL A 251 2.08 4.32 26.75
CA VAL A 251 3.33 5.09 26.81
C VAL A 251 3.29 6.20 25.76
N ASN A 252 3.58 7.44 26.15
CA ASN A 252 3.60 8.60 25.24
C ASN A 252 4.85 8.65 24.33
N ALA A 253 5.86 7.82 24.61
CA ALA A 253 7.13 7.77 23.92
C ALA A 253 7.32 6.43 23.19
N SER A 254 8.24 6.42 22.22
CA SER A 254 8.58 5.19 21.51
C SER A 254 9.34 4.21 22.38
N MET A 255 8.90 2.96 22.34
CA MET A 255 9.55 1.84 23.00
C MET A 255 10.29 0.99 21.97
N VAL A 256 11.38 0.37 22.38
CA VAL A 256 12.10 -0.62 21.56
C VAL A 256 11.92 -1.99 22.17
N PHE A 257 11.67 -2.99 21.32
CA PHE A 257 11.57 -4.38 21.73
C PHE A 257 12.64 -5.21 21.04
N ASP A 258 13.55 -5.78 21.84
CA ASP A 258 14.61 -6.67 21.38
C ASP A 258 14.13 -8.12 21.49
N PRO A 259 13.74 -8.79 20.40
CA PRO A 259 13.30 -10.19 20.45
C PRO A 259 14.48 -11.13 20.82
N LEU A 260 14.19 -12.15 21.62
CA LEU A 260 15.11 -13.23 21.89
C LEU A 260 15.07 -14.22 20.71
N ASN A 261 16.20 -14.40 20.04
CA ASN A 261 16.36 -15.40 18.98
C ASN A 261 16.40 -16.82 19.56
N VAL A 262 15.23 -17.37 19.88
CA VAL A 262 15.07 -18.76 20.36
C VAL A 262 14.23 -19.53 19.35
N GLY A 263 14.81 -20.59 18.76
CA GLY A 263 14.15 -21.40 17.74
C GLY A 263 12.79 -21.93 18.21
N GLY A 264 11.73 -21.64 17.43
CA GLY A 264 10.36 -22.07 17.68
C GLY A 264 9.47 -21.06 18.41
N LEU A 265 10.03 -20.00 19.01
CA LEU A 265 9.28 -18.88 19.55
C LEU A 265 9.37 -17.72 18.56
N ALA A 266 8.31 -17.50 17.79
CA ALA A 266 8.24 -16.43 16.80
C ALA A 266 8.30 -15.06 17.49
N ASP A 267 9.45 -14.39 17.55
CA ASP A 267 9.72 -12.98 17.93
C ASP A 267 8.84 -12.35 19.05
N ARG A 268 8.27 -13.19 19.91
CA ARG A 268 7.22 -12.85 20.89
C ARG A 268 7.80 -12.67 22.27
N LEU A 269 8.95 -13.25 22.57
CA LEU A 269 9.65 -13.07 23.83
C LEU A 269 10.87 -12.18 23.58
N GLY A 270 11.09 -11.21 24.46
CA GLY A 270 12.12 -10.21 24.25
C GLY A 270 12.34 -9.32 25.46
N VAL A 271 13.18 -8.31 25.28
CA VAL A 271 13.39 -7.24 26.25
C VAL A 271 12.71 -5.98 25.71
N LEU A 272 11.75 -5.45 26.45
CA LEU A 272 11.13 -4.15 26.18
C LEU A 272 11.96 -3.06 26.86
N ARG A 273 12.34 -2.04 26.08
CA ARG A 273 13.03 -0.83 26.53
C ARG A 273 12.09 0.37 26.44
N ILE A 274 11.90 1.03 27.56
CA ILE A 274 11.05 2.22 27.70
C ILE A 274 11.95 3.40 28.08
N PRO A 275 11.92 4.53 27.36
CA PRO A 275 12.67 5.74 27.75
C PRO A 275 12.35 6.18 29.18
N VAL A 276 13.36 6.62 29.93
CA VAL A 276 13.21 7.00 31.35
C VAL A 276 12.35 8.25 31.52
N ASP A 277 12.32 9.12 30.52
CA ASP A 277 11.52 10.35 30.44
C ASP A 277 10.10 10.11 29.88
N ALA A 278 9.78 8.87 29.48
CA ALA A 278 8.45 8.51 29.03
C ALA A 278 7.40 8.64 30.14
N THR A 279 6.21 9.12 29.78
CA THR A 279 5.03 9.20 30.64
C THR A 279 4.02 8.12 30.25
N LEU A 280 3.42 7.48 31.25
CA LEU A 280 2.40 6.43 31.12
C LEU A 280 0.95 6.94 31.19
#